data_AF-A0A6D2IXE1-F1
#
_entry.id   AF-A0A6D2IXE1-F1
#
_cell.length_a   1.000
_cell.length_b   1.000
_cell.length_c   1.000
_cell.angle_alpha   90.00
_cell.angle_beta   90.00
_cell.angle_gamma   90.00
#
_symmetry.space_group_name_H-M   'P 1'
#
loop_
_entity.id
_entity.type
_entity.pdbx_description
1 polymer ?
#
loop_
_entity_poly.entity_id
_entity_poly.type
_entity_poly.pdbx_seq_one_letter_code
_entity_poly.pdbx_strand_id
1 'polypeptide(L)'
;MPSSVTKALAGNFKSYGACYHQKWVLSKGHRHSSLEKELELLSKTQKLDRRNFHSWNYRRFVMEGVHYEEILQLYNDLMTLDPSHVQYYKDEHSVALLRKETSSNESLSRHLFRYRNMNNIACLSLSYFKLSRMASVEKLLFVQMLDLSHNELRTAEGLEAMQLLCCLNLSHNRIRSFSALGSLRHLKQLKVLDVSHNHMGGN
;
A
#
# COMPACT_ATOMS: atom_id res chain seq x y z
N MET A 1 12.87 -24.16 -23.74
CA MET A 1 13.90 -24.56 -22.76
C MET A 1 13.73 -23.68 -21.52
N PRO A 2 13.71 -24.21 -20.28
CA PRO A 2 13.71 -23.36 -19.09
C PRO A 2 14.98 -22.50 -19.13
N SER A 3 14.85 -21.19 -18.92
CA SER A 3 16.01 -20.32 -18.82
C SER A 3 16.88 -20.77 -17.64
N SER A 4 18.19 -20.52 -17.70
CA SER A 4 19.16 -20.81 -16.62
C SER A 4 18.69 -20.27 -15.26
N VAL A 5 17.88 -19.22 -15.28
CA VAL A 5 17.24 -18.55 -14.13
C VAL A 5 16.19 -19.45 -13.46
N THR A 6 15.32 -20.11 -14.24
CA THR A 6 14.31 -21.07 -13.71
C THR A 6 14.96 -22.24 -12.98
N LYS A 7 16.11 -22.72 -13.46
CA LYS A 7 16.89 -23.79 -12.79
C LYS A 7 17.58 -23.29 -11.50
N ALA A 8 18.10 -22.06 -11.51
CA ALA A 8 18.73 -21.46 -10.33
C ALA A 8 17.73 -21.19 -9.19
N LEU A 9 16.49 -20.80 -9.53
CA LEU A 9 15.43 -20.60 -8.55
C LEU A 9 14.94 -21.91 -7.95
N ALA A 10 14.79 -22.97 -8.76
CA ALA A 10 14.45 -24.30 -8.27
C ALA A 10 15.47 -24.84 -7.24
N GLY A 11 16.74 -24.40 -7.33
CA GLY A 11 17.80 -24.76 -6.38
C GLY A 11 17.98 -23.81 -5.19
N ASN A 12 17.73 -22.50 -5.36
CA ASN A 12 17.86 -21.51 -4.28
C ASN A 12 16.97 -20.26 -4.50
N PHE A 13 15.69 -20.38 -4.16
CA PHE A 13 14.69 -19.29 -4.26
C PHE A 13 14.98 -18.06 -3.36
N LYS A 14 16.01 -18.12 -2.50
CA LYS A 14 16.44 -17.00 -1.64
C LYS A 14 17.58 -16.18 -2.26
N SER A 15 18.04 -16.52 -3.47
CA SER A 15 19.12 -15.78 -4.14
C SER A 15 18.64 -14.41 -4.64
N TYR A 16 19.11 -13.35 -3.98
CA TYR A 16 18.84 -11.95 -4.33
C TYR A 16 19.13 -11.66 -5.81
N GLY A 17 20.24 -12.17 -6.34
CA GLY A 17 20.63 -11.97 -7.74
C GLY A 17 19.64 -12.57 -8.74
N ALA A 18 19.07 -13.73 -8.40
CA ALA A 18 18.06 -14.37 -9.25
C ALA A 18 16.76 -13.55 -9.29
N CYS A 19 16.26 -13.10 -8.13
CA CYS A 19 15.05 -12.26 -8.06
C CYS A 19 15.23 -10.91 -8.79
N TYR A 20 16.38 -10.25 -8.68
CA TYR A 20 16.65 -8.98 -9.37
C TYR A 20 16.74 -9.15 -10.89
N HIS A 21 17.44 -10.19 -11.35
CA HIS A 21 17.55 -10.48 -12.78
C HIS A 21 16.17 -10.82 -13.38
N GLN A 22 15.33 -11.54 -12.67
CA GLN A 22 13.98 -11.89 -13.12
C GLN A 22 13.05 -10.66 -13.17
N LYS A 23 13.14 -9.76 -12.18
CA LYS A 23 12.49 -8.43 -12.24
C LYS A 23 12.91 -7.66 -13.50
N TRP A 24 14.21 -7.67 -13.81
CA TRP A 24 14.75 -7.02 -14.99
C TRP A 24 14.22 -7.66 -16.29
N VAL A 25 14.20 -8.99 -16.41
CA VAL A 25 13.66 -9.70 -17.59
C VAL A 25 12.18 -9.37 -17.80
N LEU A 26 11.37 -9.37 -16.75
CA LEU A 26 9.94 -9.02 -16.82
C LEU A 26 9.70 -7.55 -17.19
N SER A 27 10.61 -6.65 -16.80
CA SER A 27 10.54 -5.22 -17.18
C SER A 27 10.80 -4.96 -18.67
N LYS A 28 11.31 -5.96 -19.41
CA LYS A 28 11.64 -5.86 -20.85
C LYS A 28 10.54 -6.36 -21.80
N GLY A 29 9.33 -6.63 -21.29
CA GLY A 29 8.15 -6.90 -22.14
C GLY A 29 7.75 -8.37 -22.29
N HIS A 30 8.44 -9.32 -21.65
CA HIS A 30 8.08 -10.74 -21.68
C HIS A 30 7.02 -11.13 -20.62
N ARG A 31 6.00 -10.29 -20.38
CA ARG A 31 5.02 -10.49 -19.30
C ARG A 31 4.03 -11.64 -19.54
N HIS A 32 3.61 -11.89 -20.78
CA HIS A 32 2.35 -12.63 -21.01
C HIS A 32 2.46 -14.17 -21.01
N SER A 33 3.59 -14.76 -21.43
CA SER A 33 3.72 -16.24 -21.54
C SER A 33 4.42 -16.91 -20.35
N SER A 34 4.82 -16.13 -19.33
CA SER A 34 5.61 -16.60 -18.18
C SER A 34 4.94 -16.36 -16.82
N LEU A 35 3.84 -15.60 -16.76
CA LEU A 35 3.23 -15.18 -15.47
C LEU A 35 2.60 -16.35 -14.70
N GLU A 36 1.80 -17.18 -15.37
CA GLU A 36 1.12 -18.32 -14.75
C GLU A 36 2.10 -19.35 -14.19
N LYS A 37 3.17 -19.64 -14.95
CA LYS A 37 4.24 -20.55 -14.52
C LYS A 37 5.02 -20.01 -13.33
N GLU A 38 5.26 -18.70 -13.29
CA GLU A 38 5.90 -18.06 -12.14
C GLU A 38 5.00 -18.04 -10.91
N LEU A 39 3.70 -17.80 -11.08
CA LEU A 39 2.72 -17.86 -9.98
C LEU A 39 2.55 -19.28 -9.43
N GLU A 40 2.61 -20.30 -10.29
CA GLU A 40 2.58 -21.70 -9.85
C GLU A 40 3.84 -22.05 -9.04
N LEU A 41 5.01 -21.61 -9.50
CA LEU A 41 6.28 -21.80 -8.80
C LEU A 41 6.31 -21.06 -7.46
N LEU A 42 5.81 -19.83 -7.42
CA LEU A 42 5.65 -19.05 -6.19
C LEU A 42 4.67 -19.70 -5.22
N SER A 43 3.58 -20.27 -5.73
CA SER A 43 2.62 -20.99 -4.90
C SER A 43 3.21 -22.27 -4.32
N LYS A 44 4.07 -22.98 -5.07
CA LYS A 44 4.82 -24.14 -4.57
C LYS A 44 5.85 -23.74 -3.51
N THR A 45 6.60 -22.66 -3.72
CA THR A 45 7.64 -22.22 -2.77
C THR A 45 7.05 -21.63 -1.49
N GLN A 46 5.91 -20.94 -1.57
CA GLN A 46 5.17 -20.46 -0.40
C GLN A 46 4.52 -21.60 0.41
N LYS A 47 4.14 -22.72 -0.23
CA LYS A 47 3.71 -23.93 0.49
C LYS A 47 4.86 -24.56 1.29
N LEU A 48 6.09 -24.50 0.77
CA LEU A 48 7.28 -25.06 1.40
C LEU A 48 7.82 -24.17 2.53
N ASP A 49 7.86 -22.85 2.32
CA ASP A 49 8.27 -21.88 3.32
C ASP A 49 7.33 -20.66 3.26
N ARG A 50 6.31 -20.70 4.11
CA ARG A 50 5.31 -19.63 4.24
C ARG A 50 5.92 -18.28 4.67
N ARG A 51 7.19 -18.23 5.09
CA ARG A 51 7.86 -16.99 5.51
C ARG A 51 8.90 -16.49 4.50
N ASN A 52 8.98 -17.06 3.30
CA ASN A 52 9.98 -16.66 2.30
C ASN A 52 9.74 -15.24 1.72
N PHE A 53 10.28 -14.23 2.41
CA PHE A 53 10.18 -12.80 2.09
C PHE A 53 10.61 -12.42 0.66
N HIS A 54 11.52 -13.16 0.05
CA HIS A 54 11.97 -12.91 -1.32
C HIS A 54 10.93 -13.39 -2.33
N SER A 55 10.34 -14.57 -2.12
CA SER A 55 9.19 -15.02 -2.90
C SER A 55 7.99 -14.08 -2.74
N TRP A 56 7.79 -13.51 -1.53
CA TRP A 56 6.76 -12.50 -1.28
C TRP A 56 6.97 -11.21 -2.10
N ASN A 57 8.17 -10.63 -2.05
CA ASN A 57 8.51 -9.43 -2.82
C ASN A 57 8.50 -9.64 -4.33
N TYR A 58 8.85 -10.83 -4.78
CA TYR A 58 8.79 -11.20 -6.19
C TYR A 58 7.33 -11.33 -6.65
N ARG A 59 6.49 -12.04 -5.90
CA ARG A 59 5.05 -12.18 -6.21
C ARG A 59 4.34 -10.84 -6.32
N ARG A 60 4.65 -9.90 -5.42
CA ARG A 60 4.13 -8.53 -5.51
C ARG A 60 4.51 -7.85 -6.82
N PHE A 61 5.79 -7.92 -7.21
CA PHE A 61 6.26 -7.30 -8.45
C PHE A 61 5.62 -7.92 -9.69
N VAL A 62 5.43 -9.24 -9.69
CA VAL A 62 4.79 -9.97 -10.80
C VAL A 62 3.30 -9.62 -10.91
N MET A 63 2.62 -9.46 -9.78
CA MET A 63 1.16 -9.22 -9.72
C MET A 63 0.77 -7.73 -9.79
N GLU A 64 1.74 -6.83 -9.77
CA GLU A 64 1.50 -5.39 -9.75
C GLU A 64 0.80 -4.93 -11.04
N GLY A 65 -0.43 -4.45 -10.88
CA GLY A 65 -1.26 -3.90 -11.96
C GLY A 65 -2.25 -4.86 -12.63
N VAL A 66 -2.37 -6.12 -12.19
CA VAL A 66 -3.27 -7.10 -12.82
C VAL A 66 -4.18 -7.84 -11.81
N HIS A 67 -3.70 -8.15 -10.59
CA HIS A 67 -4.44 -9.00 -9.62
C HIS A 67 -4.40 -8.46 -8.18
N TYR A 68 -4.95 -7.25 -7.93
CA TYR A 68 -4.92 -6.67 -6.59
C TYR A 68 -5.70 -7.48 -5.54
N GLU A 69 -6.83 -8.11 -5.89
CA GLU A 69 -7.62 -8.88 -4.92
C GLU A 69 -6.84 -10.07 -4.35
N GLU A 70 -6.09 -10.76 -5.20
CA GLU A 70 -5.23 -11.86 -4.75
C GLU A 70 -4.11 -11.37 -3.84
N ILE A 71 -3.51 -10.20 -4.14
CA ILE A 71 -2.48 -9.58 -3.29
C ILE A 71 -3.07 -9.23 -1.91
N LEU A 72 -4.27 -8.64 -1.88
CA LEU A 72 -4.92 -8.24 -0.63
C LEU A 72 -5.29 -9.46 0.22
N GLN A 73 -5.89 -10.49 -0.38
CA GLN A 73 -6.20 -11.74 0.32
C GLN A 73 -4.94 -12.41 0.88
N LEU A 74 -3.88 -12.41 0.10
CA LEU A 74 -2.59 -12.95 0.50
C LEU A 74 -2.02 -12.26 1.74
N TYR A 75 -2.12 -10.92 1.84
CA TYR A 75 -1.69 -10.23 3.06
C TYR A 75 -2.60 -10.56 4.25
N ASN A 76 -3.89 -10.79 4.03
CA ASN A 76 -4.79 -11.26 5.09
C ASN A 76 -4.37 -12.63 5.63
N ASP A 77 -4.00 -13.55 4.74
CA ASP A 77 -3.50 -14.87 5.13
C ASP A 77 -2.18 -14.76 5.90
N LEU A 78 -1.25 -13.90 5.43
CA LEU A 78 0.03 -13.65 6.10
C LEU A 78 -0.13 -13.09 7.52
N MET A 79 -1.06 -12.16 7.73
CA MET A 79 -1.37 -11.63 9.05
C MET A 79 -1.82 -12.72 10.03
N THR A 80 -2.44 -13.79 9.53
CA THR A 80 -2.87 -14.95 10.32
C THR A 80 -1.74 -15.94 10.55
N LEU A 81 -0.90 -16.17 9.54
CA LEU A 81 0.16 -17.19 9.55
C LEU A 81 1.44 -16.74 10.27
N ASP A 82 1.73 -15.44 10.28
CA ASP A 82 2.89 -14.87 10.97
C ASP A 82 2.49 -13.61 11.76
N PRO A 83 1.89 -13.78 12.95
CA PRO A 83 1.47 -12.67 13.80
C PRO A 83 2.64 -11.78 14.26
N SER A 84 3.88 -12.31 14.28
CA SER A 84 5.05 -11.55 14.72
C SER A 84 5.40 -10.38 13.77
N HIS A 85 4.98 -10.48 12.51
CA HIS A 85 5.16 -9.43 11.49
C HIS A 85 3.84 -8.80 11.03
N VAL A 86 2.74 -8.96 11.79
CA VAL A 86 1.40 -8.49 11.41
C VAL A 86 1.37 -7.02 10.98
N GLN A 87 2.13 -6.15 11.65
CA GLN A 87 2.14 -4.73 11.34
C GLN A 87 2.75 -4.45 9.95
N TYR A 88 3.82 -5.16 9.60
CA TYR A 88 4.41 -5.05 8.28
C TYR A 88 3.41 -5.45 7.19
N TYR A 89 2.67 -6.55 7.39
CA TYR A 89 1.66 -6.99 6.43
C TYR A 89 0.48 -6.03 6.31
N LYS A 90 0.05 -5.40 7.41
CA LYS A 90 -0.96 -4.34 7.37
C LYS A 90 -0.50 -3.15 6.53
N ASP A 91 0.75 -2.72 6.71
CA ASP A 91 1.31 -1.59 5.97
C ASP A 91 1.38 -1.92 4.49
N GLU A 92 1.85 -3.12 4.12
CA GLU A 92 1.91 -3.54 2.73
C GLU A 92 0.54 -3.79 2.10
N HIS A 93 -0.43 -4.29 2.86
CA HIS A 93 -1.83 -4.37 2.45
C HIS A 93 -2.38 -2.99 2.13
N SER A 94 -2.12 -2.00 3.00
CA SER A 94 -2.55 -0.61 2.78
C SER A 94 -1.95 -0.02 1.50
N VAL A 95 -0.66 -0.28 1.24
CA VAL A 95 0.00 0.13 -0.01
C VAL A 95 -0.66 -0.51 -1.23
N ALA A 96 -0.92 -1.83 -1.19
CA ALA A 96 -1.56 -2.52 -2.30
C ALA A 96 -2.98 -2.00 -2.56
N LEU A 97 -3.75 -1.75 -1.50
CA LEU A 97 -5.11 -1.21 -1.59
C LEU A 97 -5.12 0.20 -2.19
N LEU A 98 -4.25 1.09 -1.72
CA LEU A 98 -4.15 2.44 -2.27
C LEU A 98 -3.69 2.44 -3.72
N ARG A 99 -2.76 1.55 -4.11
CA ARG A 99 -2.38 1.37 -5.52
C ARG A 99 -3.55 0.91 -6.40
N LYS A 100 -4.41 0.02 -5.88
CA LYS A 100 -5.63 -0.44 -6.54
C LYS A 100 -6.61 0.71 -6.74
N GLU A 101 -6.93 1.44 -5.67
CA GLU A 101 -7.91 2.54 -5.72
C GLU A 101 -7.41 3.73 -6.56
N THR A 102 -6.09 3.93 -6.65
CA THR A 102 -5.46 4.97 -7.47
C THR A 102 -4.95 4.45 -8.83
N SER A 103 -5.32 3.23 -9.24
CA SER A 103 -4.87 2.65 -10.50
C SER A 103 -5.56 3.26 -11.72
N SER A 104 -6.80 3.73 -11.56
CA SER A 104 -7.59 4.38 -12.60
C SER A 104 -8.43 5.52 -12.02
N ASN A 105 -8.78 6.48 -12.88
CA ASN A 105 -9.67 7.58 -12.49
C ASN A 105 -11.06 7.08 -12.10
N GLU A 106 -11.58 6.06 -12.78
CA GLU A 106 -12.88 5.45 -12.46
C GLU A 106 -12.89 4.93 -11.01
N SER A 107 -11.88 4.16 -10.62
CA SER A 107 -11.77 3.61 -9.27
C SER A 107 -11.69 4.72 -8.22
N LEU A 108 -10.80 5.70 -8.43
CA LEU A 108 -10.60 6.83 -7.53
C LEU A 108 -11.84 7.72 -7.42
N SER A 109 -12.58 7.91 -8.52
CA SER A 109 -13.75 8.78 -8.57
C SER A 109 -14.87 8.38 -7.61
N ARG A 110 -14.96 7.09 -7.24
CA ARG A 110 -15.94 6.57 -6.29
C ARG A 110 -15.77 7.14 -4.88
N HIS A 111 -14.57 7.59 -4.57
CA HIS A 111 -14.17 8.15 -3.28
C HIS A 111 -14.12 9.68 -3.30
N LEU A 112 -14.25 10.28 -4.49
CA LEU A 112 -14.27 11.72 -4.68
C LEU A 112 -15.68 12.26 -4.51
N PHE A 113 -15.81 13.35 -3.77
CA PHE A 113 -17.07 14.06 -3.63
C PHE A 113 -16.86 15.57 -3.75
N ARG A 114 -17.94 16.27 -4.10
CA ARG A 114 -17.94 17.72 -4.28
C ARG A 114 -19.00 18.34 -3.37
N TYR A 115 -18.59 19.28 -2.53
CA TYR A 115 -19.54 20.12 -1.81
C TYR A 115 -20.14 21.16 -2.76
N ARG A 116 -21.48 21.18 -2.89
CA ARG A 116 -22.20 22.08 -3.82
C ARG A 116 -21.92 23.58 -3.61
N ASN A 117 -21.44 23.97 -2.43
CA ASN A 117 -21.27 25.37 -2.04
C ASN A 117 -19.80 25.85 -1.95
N MET A 118 -18.82 25.02 -2.31
CA MET A 118 -17.41 25.37 -2.15
C MET A 118 -16.67 25.21 -3.48
N ASN A 119 -16.31 26.35 -4.11
CA ASN A 119 -15.44 26.56 -5.28
C ASN A 119 -14.63 25.34 -5.78
N ASN A 120 -15.31 24.33 -6.34
CA ASN A 120 -14.73 23.14 -6.96
C ASN A 120 -13.58 22.48 -6.14
N ILE A 121 -13.74 22.37 -4.82
CA ILE A 121 -12.72 21.77 -3.93
C ILE A 121 -12.67 20.25 -4.15
N ALA A 122 -11.47 19.72 -4.39
CA ALA A 122 -11.23 18.29 -4.49
C ALA A 122 -11.27 17.64 -3.10
N CYS A 123 -12.35 16.91 -2.81
CA CYS A 123 -12.53 16.18 -1.56
C CYS A 123 -12.42 14.67 -1.82
N LEU A 124 -11.61 13.98 -1.03
CA LEU A 124 -11.38 12.54 -1.12
C LEU A 124 -11.65 11.90 0.24
N SER A 125 -12.50 10.87 0.27
CA SER A 125 -12.70 10.04 1.48
C SER A 125 -12.12 8.65 1.28
N LEU A 126 -11.17 8.30 2.15
CA LEU A 126 -10.59 6.97 2.28
C LEU A 126 -10.87 6.41 3.69
N SER A 127 -12.03 6.77 4.25
CA SER A 127 -12.47 6.34 5.58
C SER A 127 -12.90 4.87 5.60
N TYR A 128 -12.63 4.14 6.68
CA TYR A 128 -12.99 2.72 6.85
C TYR A 128 -12.25 1.72 5.93
N PHE A 129 -11.07 2.08 5.43
CA PHE A 129 -10.25 1.20 4.56
C PHE A 129 -9.28 0.31 5.36
N LYS A 130 -9.28 0.42 6.69
CA LYS A 130 -8.32 -0.26 7.59
C LYS A 130 -6.87 0.07 7.26
N LEU A 131 -6.60 1.27 6.76
CA LEU A 131 -5.27 1.70 6.35
C LEU A 131 -4.37 1.86 7.58
N SER A 132 -3.22 1.20 7.61
CA SER A 132 -2.18 1.42 8.62
C SER A 132 -1.02 2.28 8.11
N ARG A 133 -0.92 2.46 6.78
CA ARG A 133 0.09 3.29 6.12
C ARG A 133 -0.47 3.99 4.88
N MET A 134 -0.07 5.25 4.68
CA MET A 134 -0.34 5.99 3.46
C MET A 134 0.66 5.64 2.34
N ALA A 135 0.17 5.64 1.10
CA ALA A 135 0.94 5.35 -0.10
C ALA A 135 0.29 5.98 -1.34
N SER A 136 0.99 5.96 -2.48
CA SER A 136 0.53 6.51 -3.75
C SER A 136 0.12 8.00 -3.67
N VAL A 137 0.78 8.73 -2.76
CA VAL A 137 0.50 10.15 -2.47
C VAL A 137 0.76 11.02 -3.70
N GLU A 138 1.70 10.64 -4.55
CA GLU A 138 2.01 11.32 -5.81
C GLU A 138 0.80 11.41 -6.76
N LYS A 139 -0.16 10.49 -6.64
CA LYS A 139 -1.40 10.50 -7.42
C LYS A 139 -2.52 11.30 -6.77
N LEU A 140 -2.34 11.73 -5.53
CA LEU A 140 -3.36 12.41 -4.71
C LEU A 140 -3.01 13.89 -4.44
N LEU A 141 -1.96 14.42 -5.06
CA LEU A 141 -1.46 15.79 -4.81
C LEU A 141 -2.47 16.90 -5.10
N PHE A 142 -3.52 16.61 -5.88
CA PHE A 142 -4.61 17.55 -6.19
C PHE A 142 -5.64 17.70 -5.07
N VAL A 143 -5.63 16.80 -4.07
CA VAL A 143 -6.64 16.75 -3.00
C VAL A 143 -6.45 17.90 -2.02
N GLN A 144 -7.55 18.56 -1.69
CA GLN A 144 -7.59 19.70 -0.75
C GLN A 144 -8.26 19.32 0.57
N MET A 145 -9.26 18.43 0.54
CA MET A 145 -9.87 17.88 1.75
C MET A 145 -9.73 16.37 1.74
N LEU A 146 -9.07 15.81 2.76
CA LEU A 146 -8.81 14.38 2.88
C LEU A 146 -9.42 13.83 4.16
N ASP A 147 -10.31 12.87 4.01
CA ASP A 147 -10.87 12.10 5.11
C ASP A 147 -10.20 10.73 5.20
N LEU A 148 -9.43 10.53 6.26
CA LEU A 148 -8.76 9.28 6.62
C LEU A 148 -9.30 8.71 7.94
N SER A 149 -10.50 9.13 8.36
CA SER A 149 -11.10 8.68 9.61
C SER A 149 -11.38 7.17 9.62
N HIS A 150 -11.47 6.58 10.81
CA HIS A 150 -11.78 5.16 10.99
C HIS A 150 -10.80 4.22 10.25
N ASN A 151 -9.51 4.50 10.38
CA ASN A 151 -8.43 3.68 9.86
C ASN A 151 -7.52 3.20 11.00
N GLU A 152 -6.34 2.66 10.68
CA GLU A 152 -5.38 2.13 11.65
C GLU A 152 -4.04 2.90 11.62
N LEU A 153 -4.04 4.13 11.10
CA LEU A 153 -2.83 4.94 10.93
C LEU A 153 -2.22 5.25 12.29
N ARG A 154 -0.90 5.08 12.38
CA ARG A 154 -0.12 5.41 13.58
C ARG A 154 0.66 6.72 13.45
N THR A 155 0.85 7.17 12.22
CA THR A 155 1.66 8.33 11.83
C THR A 155 1.01 9.01 10.61
N ALA A 156 1.28 10.30 10.45
CA ALA A 156 0.92 11.08 9.28
C ALA A 156 2.07 11.17 8.24
N GLU A 157 3.11 10.33 8.37
CA GLU A 157 4.23 10.26 7.43
C GLU A 157 3.75 10.00 5.99
N GLY A 158 4.39 10.69 5.03
CA GLY A 158 4.05 10.67 3.61
C GLY A 158 3.03 11.75 3.22
N LEU A 159 2.21 12.24 4.15
CA LEU A 159 1.22 13.30 3.86
C LEU A 159 1.87 14.67 3.60
N GLU A 160 3.12 14.88 4.01
CA GLU A 160 3.87 16.13 3.78
C GLU A 160 4.00 16.52 2.30
N ALA A 161 3.82 15.58 1.36
CA ALA A 161 3.83 15.89 -0.06
C ALA A 161 2.53 16.58 -0.55
N MET A 162 1.42 16.47 0.19
CA MET A 162 0.09 16.97 -0.20
C MET A 162 -0.06 18.48 0.07
N GLN A 163 0.72 19.30 -0.64
CA GLN A 163 0.87 20.74 -0.37
C GLN A 163 -0.41 21.59 -0.58
N LEU A 164 -1.44 21.04 -1.24
CA LEU A 164 -2.76 21.67 -1.40
C LEU A 164 -3.74 21.31 -0.28
N LEU A 165 -3.38 20.41 0.63
CA LEU A 165 -4.27 19.92 1.67
C LEU A 165 -4.57 21.03 2.69
N CYS A 166 -5.86 21.38 2.81
CA CYS A 166 -6.34 22.42 3.71
C CYS A 166 -7.21 21.85 4.86
N CYS A 167 -7.84 20.70 4.65
CA CYS A 167 -8.58 19.99 5.71
C CYS A 167 -8.17 18.51 5.74
N LEU A 168 -7.82 18.02 6.93
CA LEU A 168 -7.42 16.63 7.16
C LEU A 168 -8.20 16.05 8.35
N ASN A 169 -8.92 14.97 8.12
CA ASN A 169 -9.55 14.19 9.17
C ASN A 169 -8.75 12.90 9.41
N LEU A 170 -8.13 12.79 10.58
CA LEU A 170 -7.42 11.61 11.08
C LEU A 170 -8.12 11.02 12.32
N SER A 171 -9.39 11.36 12.57
CA SER A 171 -10.13 10.84 13.72
C SER A 171 -10.27 9.31 13.68
N HIS A 172 -10.46 8.67 14.84
CA HIS A 172 -10.60 7.21 14.94
C HIS A 172 -9.45 6.45 14.27
N ASN A 173 -8.21 6.82 14.59
CA ASN A 173 -6.99 6.14 14.16
C ASN A 173 -6.18 5.65 15.39
N ARG A 174 -4.92 5.27 15.19
CA ARG A 174 -4.02 4.73 16.22
C ARG A 174 -2.82 5.64 16.50
N ILE A 175 -2.97 6.94 16.30
CA ILE A 175 -1.92 7.93 16.54
C ILE A 175 -1.73 8.12 18.04
N ARG A 176 -0.50 7.99 18.54
CA ARG A 176 -0.20 7.96 19.98
C ARG A 176 0.56 9.17 20.51
N SER A 177 1.23 9.90 19.62
CA SER A 177 2.10 11.02 20.01
C SER A 177 2.04 12.14 18.99
N PHE A 178 2.35 13.36 19.43
CA PHE A 178 2.51 14.50 18.53
C PHE A 178 3.69 14.33 17.57
N SER A 179 4.73 13.58 17.95
CA SER A 179 5.84 13.27 17.05
C SER A 179 5.40 12.48 15.81
N ALA A 180 4.38 11.63 15.94
CA ALA A 180 3.80 10.89 14.82
C ALA A 180 3.00 11.78 13.85
N LEU A 181 2.70 13.02 14.24
CA LEU A 181 2.12 14.06 13.38
C LEU A 181 3.19 15.04 12.85
N GLY A 182 4.46 14.81 13.15
CA GLY A 182 5.54 15.75 12.88
C GLY A 182 5.67 16.15 11.41
N SER A 183 5.28 15.28 10.47
CA SER A 183 5.25 15.59 9.03
C SER A 183 4.28 16.71 8.67
N LEU A 184 3.16 16.84 9.38
CA LEU A 184 2.10 17.81 9.08
C LEU A 184 2.56 19.26 9.21
N ARG A 185 3.65 19.53 9.95
CA ARG A 185 4.26 20.88 10.04
C ARG A 185 4.72 21.43 8.69
N HIS A 186 4.92 20.57 7.70
CA HIS A 186 5.33 20.94 6.35
C HIS A 186 4.15 21.31 5.44
N LEU A 187 2.90 21.15 5.90
CA LEU A 187 1.69 21.48 5.15
C LEU A 187 1.26 22.93 5.42
N LYS A 188 1.73 23.85 4.57
CA LYS A 188 1.51 25.30 4.76
C LYS A 188 0.05 25.74 4.60
N GLN A 189 -0.77 24.94 3.92
CA GLN A 189 -2.18 25.26 3.66
C GLN A 189 -3.15 24.60 4.65
N LEU A 190 -2.66 23.75 5.55
CA LEU A 190 -3.51 23.00 6.48
C LEU A 190 -4.15 23.96 7.49
N LYS A 191 -5.48 24.07 7.46
CA LYS A 191 -6.27 24.95 8.32
C LYS A 191 -7.13 24.19 9.32
N VAL A 192 -7.58 23.00 8.93
CA VAL A 192 -8.44 22.14 9.75
C VAL A 192 -7.78 20.78 9.90
N LEU A 193 -7.57 20.36 11.14
CA LEU A 193 -7.04 19.05 11.49
C LEU A 193 -7.92 18.45 12.59
N ASP A 194 -8.56 17.34 12.29
CA ASP A 194 -9.25 16.52 13.28
C ASP A 194 -8.40 15.29 13.61
N VAL A 195 -8.04 15.14 14.87
CA VAL A 195 -7.28 14.00 15.40
C VAL A 195 -8.00 13.36 16.60
N SER A 196 -9.29 13.65 16.77
CA SER A 196 -10.12 13.10 17.85
C SER A 196 -10.17 11.56 17.82
N HIS A 197 -10.49 10.94 18.95
CA HIS A 197 -10.58 9.48 19.05
C HIS A 197 -9.31 8.73 18.59
N ASN A 198 -8.15 9.35 18.79
CA ASN A 198 -6.84 8.71 18.75
C ASN A 198 -6.37 8.40 20.17
N HIS A 199 -5.19 7.78 20.32
CA HIS A 199 -4.63 7.37 21.61
C HIS A 199 -3.54 8.34 22.07
N MET A 200 -3.79 9.65 21.94
CA MET A 200 -2.81 10.68 22.31
C MET A 200 -2.69 10.75 23.82
N GLY A 201 -1.52 10.42 24.38
CA GLY A 201 -1.25 10.59 25.81
C GLY A 201 -1.08 9.33 26.65
N GLY A 202 -0.64 8.20 26.07
CA GLY A 202 -0.15 7.07 26.87
C GLY A 202 1.28 7.33 27.33
N ASN A 203 1.46 7.65 28.62
CA ASN A 203 2.73 7.44 29.33
C ASN A 203 3.04 5.95 29.46
#